data_AF-A0A7S4JI31-F1
#
_entry.id   AF-A0A7S4JI31-F1
#
_cell.length_a   1.000
_cell.length_b   1.000
_cell.length_c   1.000
_cell.angle_alpha   90.00
_cell.angle_beta   90.00
_cell.angle_gamma   90.00
#
_symmetry.space_group_name_H-M   'P 1'
#
loop_
_entity.id
_entity.type
_entity.pdbx_description
1 polymer ?
#
loop_
_entity_poly.entity_id
_entity_poly.type
_entity_poly.pdbx_seq_one_letter_code
_entity_poly.pdbx_strand_id
1 'polypeptide(L)'
;FFLLFRRSRSLFSDSFSLSFLFLSFFPLPPFLPTMEDEFYLRYYVGHKGRFGHEFLEFEFFPNGKMRYANNSHYKNETMIRKEAFVQPAVLKELKRIIEESEITKEDDNLWPEPDVVGKQELELVVGRDHVSFTTSKIGSLLDVAESKDPDGLKIFYYLVQDLKCFVFSLISLHFKIKPIG
;
A
#
# COMPACT_ATOMS: atom_id res chain seq x y z
N PHE A 1 14.13 1.21 -74.25
CA PHE A 1 15.56 0.90 -74.41
C PHE A 1 15.91 -0.14 -73.36
N PHE A 2 16.32 -1.33 -73.81
CA PHE A 2 16.63 -2.50 -73.00
C PHE A 2 17.81 -2.25 -72.04
N LEU A 3 17.77 -2.84 -70.84
CA LEU A 3 18.90 -3.58 -70.28
C LEU A 3 18.41 -4.53 -69.17
N LEU A 4 18.40 -5.81 -69.51
CA LEU A 4 18.39 -6.93 -68.58
C LEU A 4 19.73 -7.00 -67.84
N PHE A 5 19.69 -7.37 -66.54
CA PHE A 5 20.68 -8.30 -66.01
C PHE A 5 19.97 -9.37 -65.19
N ARG A 6 20.23 -10.63 -65.55
CA ARG A 6 19.62 -11.84 -65.02
C ARG A 6 20.68 -12.60 -64.22
N ARG A 7 20.24 -13.18 -63.09
CA ARG A 7 20.72 -14.41 -62.44
C ARG A 7 21.89 -14.31 -61.45
N SER A 8 21.59 -14.61 -60.19
CA SER A 8 22.05 -15.87 -59.58
C SER A 8 21.09 -16.29 -58.45
N ARG A 9 20.60 -17.53 -58.53
CA ARG A 9 19.96 -18.25 -57.42
C ARG A 9 21.06 -19.03 -56.73
N SER A 10 21.23 -18.84 -55.42
CA SER A 10 21.75 -19.88 -54.53
C SER A 10 20.74 -20.10 -53.42
N LEU A 11 20.09 -21.25 -53.48
CA LEU A 11 19.29 -21.83 -52.41
C LEU A 11 20.24 -22.29 -51.30
N PHE A 12 20.02 -21.86 -50.06
CA PHE A 12 20.23 -22.68 -48.87
C PHE A 12 19.24 -22.24 -47.78
N SER A 13 18.54 -23.25 -47.25
CA SER A 13 17.67 -23.40 -46.07
C SER A 13 17.88 -22.39 -44.93
N ASP A 14 16.97 -22.12 -44.00
CA ASP A 14 15.58 -22.47 -43.71
C ASP A 14 15.21 -21.60 -42.49
N SER A 15 13.91 -21.32 -42.32
CA SER A 15 13.27 -21.09 -41.01
C SER A 15 13.75 -19.94 -40.12
N PHE A 16 13.29 -18.72 -40.38
CA PHE A 16 12.96 -17.79 -39.28
C PHE A 16 11.46 -17.45 -39.31
N SER A 17 10.79 -18.29 -38.52
CA SER A 17 9.44 -18.28 -37.98
C SER A 17 8.58 -17.03 -38.20
N LEU A 18 7.36 -17.31 -38.67
CA LEU A 18 6.11 -16.53 -38.69
C LEU A 18 5.63 -16.01 -37.32
N SER A 19 6.50 -15.72 -36.36
CA SER A 19 6.12 -15.36 -34.98
C SER A 19 5.78 -13.88 -34.77
N PHE A 20 5.96 -13.00 -35.76
CA PHE A 20 5.65 -11.57 -35.62
C PHE A 20 4.25 -11.15 -36.11
N LEU A 21 3.48 -12.04 -36.72
CA LEU A 21 2.10 -11.72 -37.17
C LEU A 21 1.01 -12.26 -36.24
N PHE A 22 1.35 -13.04 -35.21
CA PHE A 22 0.37 -13.64 -34.29
C PHE A 22 -0.01 -12.78 -33.07
N LEU A 23 0.59 -11.60 -32.88
CA LEU A 23 0.27 -10.71 -31.76
C LEU A 23 -0.77 -9.63 -32.08
N SER A 24 -1.43 -9.69 -33.24
CA SER A 24 -2.44 -8.70 -33.66
C SER A 24 -3.91 -9.15 -33.44
N PHE A 25 -4.15 -10.37 -32.94
CA PHE A 25 -5.50 -10.95 -32.83
C PHE A 25 -5.92 -11.40 -31.43
N PHE A 26 -5.10 -11.15 -30.40
CA PHE A 26 -5.60 -11.23 -29.03
C PHE A 26 -6.12 -9.84 -28.62
N PRO A 27 -7.40 -9.70 -28.22
CA PRO A 27 -7.80 -8.48 -27.53
C PRO A 27 -6.86 -8.34 -26.34
N LEU A 28 -6.18 -7.19 -26.25
CA LEU A 28 -5.45 -6.81 -25.04
C LEU A 28 -6.40 -7.07 -23.86
N PRO A 29 -5.94 -7.70 -22.76
CA PRO A 29 -6.78 -7.86 -21.58
C PRO A 29 -7.34 -6.47 -21.23
N PRO A 30 -8.66 -6.31 -21.03
CA PRO A 30 -9.30 -4.99 -20.99
C PRO A 30 -8.85 -4.09 -19.84
N PHE A 31 -7.94 -4.57 -18.99
CA PHE A 31 -7.36 -3.83 -17.87
C PHE A 31 -5.90 -4.27 -17.69
N LEU A 32 -4.98 -3.65 -18.42
CA LEU A 32 -3.68 -3.42 -17.81
C LEU A 32 -3.92 -2.30 -16.79
N PRO A 33 -3.61 -2.49 -15.49
CA PRO A 33 -3.71 -1.41 -14.52
C PRO A 33 -2.88 -0.25 -15.06
N THR A 34 -3.52 0.88 -15.31
CA THR A 34 -2.79 2.08 -15.69
C THR A 34 -1.97 2.51 -14.48
N MET A 35 -0.83 3.19 -14.67
CA MET A 35 -0.04 3.69 -13.54
C MET A 35 -0.85 4.64 -12.62
N GLU A 36 -2.03 5.08 -13.04
CA GLU A 36 -2.94 5.93 -12.25
C GLU A 36 -3.84 5.11 -11.28
N ASP A 37 -3.89 3.79 -11.46
CA ASP A 37 -4.68 2.86 -10.64
C ASP A 37 -3.82 2.12 -9.59
N GLU A 38 -2.51 2.39 -9.53
CA GLU A 38 -1.64 1.76 -8.55
C GLU A 38 -2.02 2.23 -7.13
N PHE A 39 -2.21 1.26 -6.24
CA PHE A 39 -2.63 1.51 -4.86
C PHE A 39 -1.90 0.57 -3.90
N TYR A 40 -1.16 1.15 -2.96
CA TYR A 40 -0.54 0.45 -1.84
C TYR A 40 -0.71 1.27 -0.58
N LEU A 41 -1.01 0.58 0.53
CA LEU A 41 -1.11 1.19 1.84
C LEU A 41 -0.51 0.23 2.86
N ARG A 42 0.44 0.71 3.66
CA ARG A 42 0.94 0.01 4.84
C ARG A 42 0.96 0.98 6.01
N TYR A 43 0.43 0.53 7.13
CA TYR A 43 0.54 1.25 8.39
C TYR A 43 1.08 0.32 9.46
N TYR A 44 2.02 0.84 10.23
CA TYR A 44 2.65 0.17 11.34
C TYR A 44 2.62 1.08 12.57
N VAL A 45 2.32 0.51 13.73
CA VAL A 45 2.60 1.12 15.02
C VAL A 45 3.10 0.08 15.99
N GLY A 46 4.18 0.38 16.70
CA GLY A 46 4.71 -0.54 17.69
C GLY A 46 5.70 0.10 18.62
N HIS A 47 6.00 -0.62 19.69
CA HIS A 47 7.03 -0.23 20.64
C HIS A 47 7.68 -1.48 21.24
N LYS A 48 8.94 -1.36 21.64
CA LYS A 48 9.67 -2.42 22.32
C LYS A 48 9.71 -2.11 23.81
N GLY A 49 8.78 -2.72 24.53
CA GLY A 49 8.68 -2.60 25.98
C GLY A 49 9.48 -3.67 26.72
N ARG A 50 9.41 -3.63 28.05
CA ARG A 50 10.01 -4.66 28.92
C ARG A 50 9.43 -6.07 28.71
N PHE A 51 8.20 -6.14 28.21
CA PHE A 51 7.45 -7.38 28.00
C PHE A 51 7.51 -7.91 26.57
N GLY A 52 8.36 -7.33 25.73
CA GLY A 52 8.55 -7.74 24.34
C GLY A 52 8.14 -6.67 23.34
N HIS A 53 7.89 -7.10 22.11
CA HIS A 53 7.56 -6.22 21.00
C HIS A 53 6.06 -6.22 20.76
N GLU A 54 5.40 -5.12 21.15
CA GLU A 54 3.99 -4.91 20.88
C GLU A 54 3.83 -4.08 19.61
N PHE A 55 3.00 -4.56 18.68
CA PHE A 55 2.74 -3.86 17.43
C PHE A 55 1.38 -4.20 16.83
N LEU A 56 0.91 -3.29 15.99
CA LEU A 56 -0.21 -3.43 15.09
C LEU A 56 0.27 -3.02 13.70
N GLU A 57 0.00 -3.86 12.72
CA GLU A 57 0.35 -3.62 11.33
C GLU A 57 -0.80 -4.07 10.42
N PHE A 58 -1.09 -3.27 9.40
CA PHE A 58 -1.97 -3.68 8.32
C PHE A 58 -1.45 -3.17 6.98
N GLU A 59 -1.73 -3.96 5.95
CA GLU A 59 -1.19 -3.76 4.60
C GLU A 59 -2.26 -4.10 3.56
N PHE A 60 -2.43 -3.24 2.56
CA PHE A 60 -3.31 -3.41 1.42
C PHE A 60 -2.47 -3.37 0.13
N PHE A 61 -2.60 -4.45 -0.65
CA PHE A 61 -1.90 -4.60 -1.92
C PHE A 61 -2.79 -4.18 -3.09
N PRO A 62 -2.19 -3.83 -4.26
CA PRO A 62 -2.94 -3.46 -5.47
C PRO A 62 -3.90 -4.56 -5.94
N ASN A 63 -3.58 -5.82 -5.68
CA ASN A 63 -4.41 -6.96 -6.05
C ASN A 63 -5.60 -7.22 -5.10
N GLY A 64 -5.84 -6.34 -4.13
CA GLY A 64 -6.90 -6.48 -3.14
C GLY A 64 -6.57 -7.44 -1.99
N LYS A 65 -5.35 -7.98 -1.93
CA LYS A 65 -4.91 -8.71 -0.73
C LYS A 65 -4.78 -7.71 0.42
N MET A 66 -5.34 -8.06 1.56
CA MET A 66 -5.20 -7.36 2.83
C MET A 66 -4.50 -8.27 3.82
N ARG A 67 -3.56 -7.73 4.58
CA ARG A 67 -2.90 -8.41 5.71
C ARG A 67 -3.08 -7.59 6.97
N TYR A 68 -3.27 -8.28 8.08
CA TYR A 68 -3.41 -7.71 9.40
C TYR A 68 -2.59 -8.54 10.39
N ALA A 69 -1.76 -7.86 11.17
CA ALA A 69 -0.98 -8.45 12.25
C ALA A 69 -1.14 -7.60 13.52
N ASN A 70 -1.44 -8.24 14.64
CA ASN A 70 -1.49 -7.60 15.94
C ASN A 70 -0.83 -8.50 16.97
N ASN A 71 0.18 -7.97 17.64
CA ASN A 71 0.85 -8.59 18.76
C ASN A 71 0.77 -7.62 19.95
N SER A 72 -0.16 -7.85 20.88
CA SER A 72 -0.40 -6.95 22.01
C SER A 72 -0.14 -7.58 23.37
N HIS A 73 0.39 -8.82 23.42
CA HIS A 73 0.71 -9.58 24.65
C HIS A 73 -0.37 -9.56 25.77
N TYR A 74 -1.61 -9.17 25.45
CA TYR A 74 -2.69 -9.08 26.40
C TYR A 74 -3.19 -10.49 26.71
N LYS A 75 -3.14 -10.88 28.00
CA LYS A 75 -3.65 -12.17 28.51
C LYS A 75 -3.01 -13.43 27.90
N ASN A 76 -1.72 -13.41 27.55
CA ASN A 76 -1.01 -14.57 26.96
C ASN A 76 -1.59 -15.04 25.61
N GLU A 77 -2.34 -14.20 24.89
CA GLU A 77 -2.81 -14.56 23.56
C GLU A 77 -1.67 -14.55 22.54
N THR A 78 -1.70 -15.53 21.63
CA THR A 78 -0.77 -15.63 20.50
C THR A 78 -1.05 -14.52 19.48
N MET A 79 0.01 -13.95 18.92
CA MET A 79 -0.04 -12.95 17.85
C MET A 79 -1.11 -13.29 16.79
N ILE A 80 -2.01 -12.34 16.56
CA ILE A 80 -3.09 -12.47 15.59
C ILE A 80 -2.55 -12.11 14.22
N ARG A 81 -2.63 -13.04 13.28
CA ARG A 81 -2.35 -12.80 11.85
C ARG A 81 -3.55 -13.19 11.02
N LYS A 82 -3.98 -12.30 10.13
CA LYS A 82 -5.12 -12.50 9.24
C LYS A 82 -4.79 -11.99 7.86
N GLU A 83 -5.23 -12.75 6.86
CA GLU A 83 -5.13 -12.37 5.45
C GLU A 83 -6.49 -12.60 4.81
N ALA A 84 -6.90 -11.67 3.96
CA ALA A 84 -8.15 -11.74 3.20
C ALA A 84 -7.97 -11.03 1.86
N PHE A 85 -8.88 -11.29 0.92
CA PHE A 85 -9.03 -10.48 -0.28
C PHE A 85 -10.25 -9.58 -0.12
N VAL A 86 -10.07 -8.28 -0.34
CA VAL A 86 -11.15 -7.29 -0.31
C VAL A 86 -11.65 -7.00 -1.72
N GLN A 87 -12.91 -6.59 -1.83
CA GLN A 87 -13.47 -6.20 -3.12
C GLN A 87 -12.88 -4.85 -3.58
N PRO A 88 -12.85 -4.58 -4.90
CA PRO A 88 -12.36 -3.30 -5.43
C PRO A 88 -13.03 -2.05 -4.84
N ALA A 89 -14.31 -2.17 -4.43
CA ALA A 89 -15.03 -1.10 -3.75
C ALA A 89 -14.37 -0.67 -2.42
N VAL A 90 -13.76 -1.62 -1.70
CA VAL A 90 -13.04 -1.35 -0.44
C VAL A 90 -11.76 -0.57 -0.71
N LEU A 91 -11.00 -0.94 -1.75
CA LEU A 91 -9.79 -0.21 -2.15
C LEU A 91 -10.13 1.20 -2.65
N LYS A 92 -11.21 1.35 -3.42
CA LYS A 92 -11.70 2.65 -3.88
C LYS A 92 -12.04 3.58 -2.70
N GLU A 93 -12.66 3.04 -1.67
CA GLU A 93 -13.01 3.83 -0.48
C GLU A 93 -11.77 4.21 0.34
N LEU A 94 -10.80 3.31 0.50
CA LEU A 94 -9.51 3.65 1.11
C LEU A 94 -8.78 4.76 0.35
N LYS A 95 -8.76 4.68 -0.99
CA LYS A 95 -8.19 5.73 -1.84
C LYS A 95 -8.91 7.07 -1.64
N ARG A 96 -10.25 7.07 -1.57
CA ARG A 96 -11.05 8.29 -1.27
C ARG A 96 -10.67 8.90 0.08
N ILE A 97 -10.57 8.10 1.14
CA ILE A 97 -10.18 8.57 2.48
C ILE A 97 -8.78 9.22 2.45
N ILE A 98 -7.82 8.59 1.76
CA ILE A 98 -6.45 9.12 1.63
C ILE A 98 -6.45 10.43 0.83
N GLU A 99 -7.13 10.49 -0.30
CA GLU A 99 -7.22 11.70 -1.13
C GLU A 99 -7.88 12.87 -0.39
N GLU A 100 -8.96 12.62 0.35
CA GLU A 100 -9.66 13.64 1.14
C GLU A 100 -8.85 14.15 2.34
N SER A 101 -7.96 13.31 2.89
CA SER A 101 -7.09 13.72 3.99
C SER A 101 -6.00 14.70 3.55
N GLU A 102 -5.71 14.79 2.25
CA GLU A 102 -4.60 15.57 1.69
C GLU A 102 -3.20 15.19 2.22
N ILE A 103 -3.05 14.02 2.87
CA ILE A 103 -1.79 13.56 3.47
C ILE A 103 -0.61 13.52 2.51
N THR A 104 -0.85 13.34 1.20
CA THR A 104 0.21 13.30 0.18
C THR A 104 0.91 14.64 -0.02
N LYS A 105 0.37 15.73 0.54
CA LYS A 105 0.96 17.08 0.50
C LYS A 105 1.83 17.38 1.73
N GLU A 106 1.81 16.50 2.73
CA GLU A 106 2.52 16.67 4.00
C GLU A 106 3.94 16.09 3.95
N ASP A 107 4.78 16.48 4.92
CA ASP A 107 6.18 16.10 5.04
C ASP A 107 6.55 15.83 6.51
N ASP A 108 7.19 14.71 6.80
CA ASP A 108 7.58 14.31 8.16
C ASP A 108 8.92 14.88 8.64
N ASN A 109 9.60 15.70 7.84
CA ASN A 109 10.90 16.31 8.19
C ASN A 109 10.92 17.06 9.54
N LEU A 110 9.77 17.57 10.00
CA LEU A 110 9.62 18.29 11.27
C LEU A 110 8.93 17.45 12.36
N TRP A 111 8.53 16.22 12.06
CA TRP A 111 7.81 15.37 12.99
C TRP A 111 8.77 14.76 14.03
N PRO A 112 8.26 14.41 15.22
CA PRO A 112 9.08 13.78 16.26
C PRO A 112 9.69 12.46 15.78
N GLU A 113 11.00 12.28 15.96
CA GLU A 113 11.67 11.03 15.62
C GLU A 113 11.21 9.87 16.53
N PRO A 114 11.19 8.62 16.02
CA PRO A 114 10.85 7.45 16.82
C PRO A 114 11.72 7.28 18.07
N ASP A 115 11.10 6.92 19.19
CA ASP A 115 11.78 6.79 20.48
C ASP A 115 11.45 5.46 21.19
N VAL A 116 11.74 5.40 22.50
CA VAL A 116 11.44 4.23 23.34
C VAL A 116 9.94 4.04 23.61
N VAL A 117 9.13 5.10 23.48
CA VAL A 117 7.68 5.07 23.65
C VAL A 117 7.01 4.39 22.46
N GLY A 118 7.56 4.61 21.25
CA GLY A 118 7.22 3.82 20.09
C GLY A 118 7.53 4.47 18.77
N LYS A 119 7.09 3.78 17.72
CA LYS A 119 7.25 4.17 16.32
C LYS A 119 5.92 4.02 15.59
N GLN A 120 5.62 4.96 14.72
CA GLN A 120 4.58 4.88 13.71
C GLN A 120 5.20 5.01 12.32
N GLU A 121 4.72 4.21 11.38
CA GLU A 121 5.07 4.30 9.97
C GLU A 121 3.80 4.25 9.13
N LEU A 122 3.76 5.07 8.08
CA LEU A 122 2.71 5.05 7.08
C LEU A 122 3.37 5.13 5.71
N GLU A 123 3.08 4.17 4.85
CA GLU A 123 3.58 4.14 3.49
C GLU A 123 2.40 4.02 2.52
N LEU A 124 2.36 4.91 1.54
CA LEU A 124 1.24 5.09 0.63
C LEU A 124 1.74 5.24 -0.80
N VAL A 125 1.19 4.44 -1.71
CA VAL A 125 1.30 4.66 -3.16
C VAL A 125 -0.10 4.88 -3.68
N VAL A 126 -0.37 6.04 -4.28
CA VAL A 126 -1.66 6.36 -4.91
C VAL A 126 -1.40 6.97 -6.27
N GLY A 127 -1.67 6.20 -7.32
CA GLY A 127 -1.32 6.59 -8.69
C GLY A 127 0.19 6.79 -8.82
N ARG A 128 0.62 8.05 -9.00
CA ARG A 128 2.04 8.40 -9.15
C ARG A 128 2.69 8.92 -7.88
N ASP A 129 1.89 9.21 -6.86
CA ASP A 129 2.38 9.78 -5.61
C ASP A 129 2.81 8.64 -4.68
N HIS A 130 4.03 8.73 -4.16
CA HIS A 130 4.57 7.83 -3.14
C HIS A 130 5.03 8.66 -1.95
N VAL A 131 4.43 8.41 -0.79
CA VAL A 131 4.83 9.03 0.47
C VAL A 131 5.12 7.94 1.50
N SER A 132 6.11 8.21 2.35
CA SER A 132 6.51 7.32 3.42
C SER A 132 6.88 8.17 4.62
N PHE A 133 6.09 8.05 5.67
CA PHE A 133 6.25 8.81 6.90
C PHE A 133 6.74 7.92 8.03
N THR A 134 7.61 8.46 8.86
CA THR A 134 8.10 7.82 10.08
C THR A 134 8.09 8.82 11.23
N THR A 135 7.37 8.50 12.30
CA THR A 135 7.26 9.39 13.47
C THR A 135 7.21 8.60 14.78
N SER A 136 7.36 9.29 15.90
CA SER A 136 7.12 8.73 17.22
C SER A 136 5.65 8.37 17.43
N LYS A 137 5.37 7.57 18.45
CA LYS A 137 3.99 7.21 18.81
C LYS A 137 3.25 8.42 19.36
N ILE A 138 2.23 8.87 18.64
CA ILE A 138 1.36 9.98 19.05
C ILE A 138 0.28 9.44 20.01
N GLY A 139 0.22 9.98 21.23
CA GLY A 139 -0.76 9.56 22.24
C GLY A 139 -2.04 10.38 22.22
N SER A 140 -1.93 11.67 21.96
CA SER A 140 -3.02 12.64 22.11
C SER A 140 -2.87 13.84 21.18
N LEU A 141 -3.96 14.63 21.05
CA LEU A 141 -3.92 15.92 20.35
C LEU A 141 -3.02 16.96 21.04
N LEU A 142 -2.68 16.77 22.31
CA LEU A 142 -1.73 17.66 22.99
C LEU A 142 -0.32 17.47 22.40
N ASP A 143 0.10 16.22 22.19
CA ASP A 143 1.39 15.89 21.56
C ASP A 143 1.49 16.48 20.15
N VAL A 144 0.36 16.51 19.43
CA VAL A 144 0.26 17.14 18.11
C VAL A 144 0.44 18.66 18.21
N ALA A 145 -0.26 19.31 19.14
CA ALA A 145 -0.22 20.76 19.32
C ALA A 145 1.15 21.28 19.77
N GLU A 146 1.92 20.46 20.50
CA GLU A 146 3.27 20.79 20.97
C GLU A 146 4.36 20.48 19.94
N SER A 147 4.01 19.87 18.80
CA SER A 147 4.96 19.52 17.75
C SER A 147 5.41 20.74 16.92
N LYS A 148 6.47 20.57 16.12
CA LYS A 148 6.98 21.61 15.23
C LYS A 148 6.14 21.80 13.97
N ASP A 149 5.26 20.85 13.67
CA ASP A 149 4.34 20.86 12.55
C ASP A 149 2.96 20.34 13.00
N PRO A 150 2.19 21.15 13.75
CA PRO A 150 0.93 20.71 14.31
C PRO A 150 -0.16 20.47 13.26
N ASP A 151 -0.10 21.12 12.09
CA ASP A 151 -1.11 20.99 11.04
C ASP A 151 -0.96 19.67 10.28
N GLY A 152 0.24 19.36 9.77
CA GLY A 152 0.50 18.10 9.06
C GLY A 152 0.36 16.88 9.97
N LEU A 153 0.85 16.98 11.20
CA LEU A 153 0.79 15.90 12.18
C LEU A 153 -0.66 15.65 12.67
N LYS A 154 -1.52 16.67 12.65
CA LYS A 154 -2.96 16.53 12.89
C LYS A 154 -3.67 15.79 11.76
N ILE A 155 -3.32 16.08 10.50
CA ILE A 155 -3.84 15.35 9.33
C ILE A 155 -3.46 13.88 9.45
N PHE A 156 -2.19 13.58 9.72
CA PHE A 156 -1.71 12.22 9.96
C PHE A 156 -2.47 11.53 11.10
N TYR A 157 -2.66 12.21 12.23
CA TYR A 157 -3.34 11.66 13.40
C TYR A 157 -4.80 11.25 13.10
N TYR A 158 -5.56 12.08 12.37
CA TYR A 158 -6.94 11.74 12.01
C TYR A 158 -7.02 10.67 10.93
N LEU A 159 -6.19 10.74 9.89
CA LEU A 159 -6.13 9.72 8.85
C LEU A 159 -5.87 8.33 9.45
N VAL A 160 -4.89 8.23 10.35
CA VAL A 160 -4.57 6.96 11.03
C VAL A 160 -5.77 6.43 11.83
N GLN A 161 -6.58 7.29 12.44
CA GLN A 161 -7.79 6.86 13.14
C GLN A 161 -8.85 6.32 12.19
N ASP A 162 -9.09 7.01 11.07
CA ASP A 162 -10.05 6.58 10.06
C ASP A 162 -9.65 5.23 9.46
N LEU A 163 -8.36 5.06 9.13
CA LEU A 163 -7.82 3.80 8.64
C LEU A 163 -7.97 2.66 9.66
N LYS A 164 -7.65 2.91 10.94
CA LYS A 164 -7.84 1.92 12.01
C LYS A 164 -9.31 1.55 12.15
N CYS A 165 -10.21 2.53 12.17
CA CYS A 165 -11.64 2.30 12.28
C CYS A 165 -12.16 1.42 11.13
N PHE A 166 -11.72 1.72 9.91
CA PHE A 166 -12.05 0.96 8.71
C PHE A 166 -11.54 -0.48 8.78
N VAL A 167 -10.26 -0.68 9.09
CA VAL A 167 -9.61 -1.99 9.21
C VAL A 167 -10.22 -2.83 10.32
N PHE A 168 -10.45 -2.24 11.49
CA PHE A 168 -11.05 -2.95 12.63
C PHE A 168 -12.47 -3.41 12.32
N SER A 169 -13.24 -2.61 11.59
CA SER A 169 -14.58 -3.00 11.12
C SER A 169 -14.51 -4.20 10.17
N LEU A 170 -13.58 -4.19 9.19
CA LEU A 170 -13.37 -5.32 8.27
C LEU A 170 -12.97 -6.60 9.00
N ILE A 171 -11.96 -6.52 9.88
CA ILE A 171 -11.46 -7.69 10.62
C ILE A 171 -12.53 -8.23 11.57
N SER A 172 -13.27 -7.35 12.26
CA SER A 172 -14.29 -7.77 13.21
C SER A 172 -15.46 -8.47 12.53
N LEU A 173 -15.98 -7.90 11.43
CA LEU A 173 -17.10 -8.49 10.70
C LEU A 173 -16.72 -9.80 10.00
N HIS A 174 -15.54 -9.85 9.39
CA HIS A 174 -15.12 -11.01 8.60
C HIS A 174 -14.66 -12.19 9.46
N PHE A 175 -13.86 -11.92 10.50
CA PHE A 175 -13.27 -12.99 11.32
C PHE A 175 -14.00 -13.22 12.65
N LYS A 176 -15.00 -12.39 13.00
CA LYS A 176 -15.72 -12.43 14.28
C LYS A 176 -14.81 -12.33 15.51
N ILE A 177 -13.69 -11.63 15.35
CA ILE A 177 -12.73 -11.37 16.44
C ILE A 177 -12.96 -9.94 16.91
N LYS A 178 -12.83 -9.69 18.22
CA LYS A 178 -12.76 -8.31 18.72
C LYS A 178 -11.38 -7.76 18.36
N PRO A 179 -11.26 -6.78 17.46
CA PRO A 179 -9.98 -6.10 17.26
C PRO A 179 -9.61 -5.42 18.57
N ILE A 180 -8.51 -5.85 19.19
CA ILE A 180 -7.98 -5.22 20.40
C ILE A 180 -7.06 -4.10 19.92
N GLY A 181 -7.45 -2.85 20.14
CA GLY A 181 -6.71 -1.65 19.73
C GLY A 181 -7.22 -0.42 20.44
#